data_AF-A0A963ELM5-F1
#
_entry.id   AF-A0A963ELM5-F1
#
_cell.length_a   1.000
_cell.length_b   1.000
_cell.length_c   1.000
_cell.angle_alpha   90.00
_cell.angle_beta   90.00
_cell.angle_gamma   90.00
#
_symmetry.space_group_name_H-M   'P 1'
#
loop_
_entity.id
_entity.type
_entity.pdbx_description
1 polymer ?
#
loop_
_entity_poly.entity_id
_entity_poly.type
_entity_poly.pdbx_seq_one_letter_code
_entity_poly.pdbx_strand_id
1 'polypeptide(L)'
;RKSPYLNHFPVLSLAPEQISRYRLRRSRRGDQFCTAEVAALCLEQAGEPRTAQVLDAYLDVFTHHYLQAKRQLPVDRTDALHQHLRATTARAIDAA
;
A
#
# COMPACT_ATOMS: atom_id res chain seq x y z
N ARG A 1 -0.76 6.61 -26.85
CA ARG A 1 -1.19 7.65 -25.88
C ARG A 1 -2.27 8.51 -26.50
N LYS A 2 -3.20 9.09 -25.72
CA LYS A 2 -4.31 9.90 -26.25
C LYS A 2 -3.99 11.39 -26.46
N SER A 3 -2.88 11.91 -25.93
CA SER A 3 -2.47 13.31 -26.06
C SER A 3 -1.04 13.42 -26.59
N PRO A 4 -0.79 14.14 -27.72
CA PRO A 4 0.54 14.38 -28.26
C PRO A 4 1.50 15.07 -27.28
N TYR A 5 0.97 15.96 -26.44
CA TYR A 5 1.73 16.65 -25.39
C TYR A 5 2.40 15.68 -24.42
N LEU A 6 1.76 14.54 -24.13
CA LEU A 6 2.32 13.57 -23.21
C LEU A 6 3.37 12.65 -23.86
N ASN A 7 3.60 12.72 -25.17
CA ASN A 7 4.42 11.72 -25.87
C ASN A 7 5.89 11.71 -25.43
N HIS A 8 6.43 12.84 -24.99
CA HIS A 8 7.85 12.96 -24.63
C HIS A 8 8.15 12.63 -23.16
N PHE A 9 7.14 12.46 -22.31
CA PHE A 9 7.38 12.07 -20.92
C PHE A 9 7.53 10.54 -20.81
N PRO A 10 8.44 10.03 -19.97
CA PRO A 10 8.52 8.58 -19.72
C PRO A 10 7.20 8.02 -19.18
N VAL A 11 6.89 6.76 -19.51
CA VAL A 11 5.80 6.02 -18.82
C VAL A 11 6.43 5.32 -17.62
N LEU A 12 5.86 5.52 -16.44
CA LEU A 12 6.11 4.63 -15.32
C LEU A 12 5.27 3.36 -15.49
N SER A 13 5.92 2.24 -15.75
CA SER A 13 5.27 0.94 -15.84
C SER A 13 5.45 0.19 -14.53
N LEU A 14 4.34 -0.24 -13.93
CA LEU A 14 4.36 -1.13 -12.77
C LEU A 14 4.05 -2.54 -13.25
N ALA A 15 4.89 -3.51 -12.88
CA ALA A 15 4.68 -4.93 -13.17
C ALA A 15 4.64 -5.74 -11.86
N PRO A 16 3.61 -5.54 -11.04
CA PRO A 16 3.47 -6.29 -9.79
C PRO A 16 3.16 -7.75 -10.06
N GLU A 17 3.88 -8.66 -9.41
CA GLU A 17 3.58 -10.10 -9.42
C GLU A 17 2.44 -10.47 -8.47
N GLN A 18 2.17 -9.61 -7.50
CA GLN A 18 1.16 -9.81 -6.47
C GLN A 18 -0.22 -9.31 -6.89
N ILE A 19 -1.27 -9.92 -6.34
CA ILE A 19 -2.66 -9.46 -6.49
C ILE A 19 -2.95 -8.36 -5.45
N SER A 20 -3.79 -7.38 -5.80
CA SER A 20 -4.24 -6.35 -4.85
C SER A 20 -4.86 -6.98 -3.59
N ARG A 21 -4.39 -6.52 -2.43
CA ARG A 21 -4.87 -6.89 -1.09
C ARG A 21 -5.94 -5.92 -0.58
N TYR A 22 -6.26 -4.88 -1.35
CA TYR A 22 -7.22 -3.85 -0.97
C TYR A 22 -8.67 -4.35 -1.02
N ARG A 23 -9.30 -4.49 0.15
CA ARG A 23 -10.62 -5.15 0.29
C ARG A 23 -11.82 -4.20 0.34
N LEU A 24 -11.62 -2.88 0.35
CA LEU A 24 -12.72 -1.93 0.55
C LEU A 24 -13.57 -1.73 -0.72
N ARG A 25 -12.99 -2.02 -1.89
CA ARG A 25 -13.66 -2.05 -3.19
C ARG A 25 -13.96 -3.50 -3.57
N ARG A 26 -15.13 -3.74 -4.19
CA ARG A 26 -15.31 -4.95 -5.01
C ARG A 26 -14.50 -4.78 -6.30
N SER A 27 -13.28 -5.30 -6.33
CA SER A 27 -12.51 -5.32 -7.58
C SER A 27 -12.99 -6.49 -8.44
N ARG A 28 -13.29 -6.23 -9.72
CA ARG A 28 -13.60 -7.29 -10.69
C ARG A 28 -12.34 -7.95 -11.26
N ARG A 29 -11.15 -7.39 -11.01
CA ARG A 29 -9.86 -7.88 -11.52
C ARG A 29 -8.75 -7.66 -10.49
N GLY A 30 -7.91 -8.67 -10.27
CA GLY A 30 -6.87 -8.67 -9.24
C GLY A 30 -5.67 -7.74 -9.52
N ASP A 31 -5.59 -7.22 -10.75
CA ASP A 31 -4.56 -6.30 -11.25
C ASP A 31 -4.88 -4.81 -10.98
N GLN A 32 -6.00 -4.51 -10.30
CA GLN A 32 -6.40 -3.13 -10.00
C GLN A 32 -6.05 -2.73 -8.57
N PHE A 33 -4.83 -2.24 -8.40
CA PHE A 33 -4.30 -1.71 -7.16
C PHE A 33 -4.98 -0.41 -6.72
N CYS A 34 -5.04 -0.18 -5.41
CA CYS A 34 -5.41 1.12 -4.85
C CYS A 34 -4.24 2.10 -4.90
N THR A 35 -4.50 3.39 -4.60
CA THR A 35 -3.45 4.43 -4.61
C THR A 35 -2.28 4.10 -3.69
N ALA A 36 -2.52 3.52 -2.52
CA ALA A 36 -1.47 3.17 -1.56
C ALA A 36 -0.58 2.03 -2.08
N GLU A 37 -1.17 0.99 -2.68
CA GLU A 37 -0.42 -0.12 -3.27
C GLU A 37 0.42 0.34 -4.46
N VAL A 38 -0.14 1.19 -5.33
CA VAL A 38 0.61 1.83 -6.43
C VAL A 38 1.78 2.64 -5.89
N ALA A 39 1.56 3.43 -4.83
CA ALA A 39 2.62 4.21 -4.20
C ALA A 39 3.71 3.34 -3.57
N ALA A 40 3.36 2.21 -2.93
CA ALA A 40 4.33 1.26 -2.41
C ALA A 40 5.20 0.67 -3.53
N LEU A 41 4.60 0.25 -4.64
CA LEU A 41 5.33 -0.22 -5.83
C LEU A 41 6.27 0.86 -6.41
N CYS A 42 5.83 2.12 -6.42
CA CYS A 42 6.69 3.23 -6.84
C CYS A 42 7.89 3.43 -5.91
N LEU A 43 7.70 3.29 -4.59
CA LEU A 43 8.78 3.38 -3.61
C LEU A 43 9.80 2.25 -3.80
N GLU A 44 9.35 1.02 -4.03
CA GLU A 44 10.26 -0.10 -4.36
C GLU A 44 11.09 0.19 -5.62
N GLN A 45 10.45 0.65 -6.70
CA GLN A 45 11.16 1.01 -7.94
C GLN A 45 12.11 2.20 -7.75
N ALA A 46 11.83 3.09 -6.80
CA ALA A 46 12.70 4.20 -6.45
C ALA A 46 13.89 3.79 -5.56
N GLY A 47 14.02 2.52 -5.19
CA GLY A 47 15.09 2.03 -4.31
C GLY A 47 14.79 2.23 -2.82
N GLU A 48 13.52 2.43 -2.45
CA GLU A 48 13.05 2.69 -1.09
C GLU A 48 12.19 1.51 -0.54
N PRO A 49 12.70 0.27 -0.48
CA PRO A 49 11.91 -0.91 -0.13
C PRO A 49 11.41 -0.89 1.32
N ARG A 50 12.14 -0.24 2.23
CA ARG A 50 11.74 -0.12 3.64
C ARG A 50 10.52 0.81 3.78
N THR A 51 10.53 1.94 3.07
CA THR A 51 9.41 2.88 3.03
C THR A 51 8.18 2.24 2.37
N ALA A 52 8.39 1.46 1.30
CA ALA A 52 7.32 0.68 0.68
C ALA A 52 6.66 -0.29 1.68
N GLN A 53 7.46 -1.06 2.42
CA GLN A 53 6.96 -2.00 3.43
C GLN A 53 6.17 -1.31 4.56
N VAL A 54 6.61 -0.11 5.00
CA VAL A 54 5.86 0.68 5.99
C VAL A 54 4.48 1.06 5.44
N LEU A 55 4.42 1.51 4.19
CA LEU A 55 3.16 1.88 3.55
C LEU A 55 2.22 0.67 3.37
N ASP A 56 2.75 -0.48 3.01
CA ASP A 56 2.00 -1.74 2.93
C ASP A 56 1.43 -2.15 4.29
N ALA A 57 2.24 -2.13 5.35
CA ALA A 57 1.80 -2.45 6.70
C ALA A 57 0.72 -1.46 7.20
N TYR A 58 0.86 -0.18 6.85
CA TYR A 58 -0.14 0.83 7.17
C TYR A 58 -1.46 0.55 6.45
N LEU A 59 -1.42 0.16 5.17
CA LEU A 59 -2.63 -0.17 4.40
C LEU A 59 -3.40 -1.34 5.02
N ASP A 60 -2.70 -2.33 5.57
CA ASP A 60 -3.32 -3.46 6.27
C ASP A 60 -4.05 -3.01 7.53
N VAL A 61 -3.39 -2.21 8.38
CA VAL A 61 -3.99 -1.61 9.58
C VAL A 61 -5.21 -0.77 9.20
N PHE A 62 -5.08 0.12 8.21
CA PHE A 62 -6.19 0.96 7.74
C PHE A 62 -7.37 0.12 7.26
N THR A 63 -7.12 -0.85 6.38
CA THR A 63 -8.17 -1.70 5.80
C THR A 63 -8.90 -2.49 6.91
N HIS A 64 -8.14 -3.05 7.85
CA HIS A 64 -8.70 -3.79 8.98
C HIS A 64 -9.61 -2.90 9.84
N HIS A 65 -9.10 -1.77 10.31
CA HIS A 65 -9.85 -0.87 11.20
C HIS A 65 -11.02 -0.20 10.50
N TYR A 66 -10.92 0.09 9.20
CA TYR A 66 -12.06 0.58 8.43
C TYR A 66 -13.21 -0.44 8.37
N LEU A 67 -12.89 -1.72 8.16
CA LEU A 67 -13.90 -2.79 8.16
C LEU A 67 -14.49 -3.04 9.55
N GLN A 68 -13.70 -2.90 10.62
CA GLN A 68 -14.18 -2.94 12.00
C GLN A 68 -15.12 -1.78 12.31
N ALA A 69 -14.76 -0.56 11.92
CA ALA A 69 -15.56 0.64 12.13
C ALA A 69 -16.95 0.54 11.48
N LYS A 70 -17.04 -0.07 10.28
CA LYS A 70 -18.34 -0.37 9.63
C LYS A 70 -19.26 -1.26 10.48
N ARG A 71 -18.70 -2.02 11.42
CA ARG A 71 -19.43 -2.89 12.37
C ARG A 71 -19.47 -2.29 13.79
N GLN A 72 -19.04 -1.04 13.96
CA GLN A 72 -19.00 -0.32 15.24
C GLN A 72 -18.17 -1.04 16.32
N LEU A 73 -17.13 -1.77 15.91
CA LEU A 73 -16.22 -2.43 16.83
C LEU A 73 -15.13 -1.46 17.30
N PRO A 74 -14.62 -1.61 18.55
CA PRO A 74 -13.54 -0.77 19.05
C PRO A 74 -12.22 -1.05 18.34
N VAL A 75 -11.35 -0.03 18.31
CA VAL A 75 -9.99 -0.15 17.76
C VAL A 75 -9.09 -0.82 18.78
N ASP A 76 -8.58 -2.01 18.46
CA ASP A 76 -7.46 -2.62 19.17
C ASP A 76 -6.13 -2.11 18.61
N ARG A 77 -5.36 -1.39 19.42
CA ARG A 77 -4.03 -0.87 19.04
C ARG A 77 -2.88 -1.82 19.36
N THR A 78 -3.21 -2.96 19.94
CA THR A 78 -2.26 -4.01 20.33
C THR A 78 -2.38 -5.24 19.42
N ASP A 79 -3.25 -5.19 18.41
CA ASP A 79 -3.40 -6.26 17.44
C ASP A 79 -2.09 -6.54 16.66
N ALA A 80 -2.03 -7.72 16.03
CA ALA A 80 -0.86 -8.15 15.28
C ALA A 80 -0.48 -7.21 14.12
N LEU A 81 -1.45 -6.48 13.54
CA LEU A 81 -1.19 -5.55 12.43
C LEU A 81 -0.52 -4.28 12.94
N HIS A 82 -0.94 -3.74 14.09
CA HIS A 82 -0.28 -2.62 14.77
C HIS A 82 1.13 -3.01 15.23
N GLN A 83 1.31 -4.22 15.77
CA GLN A 83 2.63 -4.72 16.14
C GLN A 83 3.55 -4.82 14.91
N HIS A 84 3.04 -5.36 13.79
CA HIS A 84 3.77 -5.45 12.53
C HIS A 84 4.14 -4.07 11.99
N LEU A 85 3.19 -3.12 11.95
CA LEU A 85 3.44 -1.75 11.53
C LEU A 85 4.53 -1.10 12.36
N ARG A 86 4.46 -1.21 13.70
CA ARG A 86 5.50 -0.66 14.60
C ARG A 86 6.88 -1.27 14.33
N ALA A 87 6.94 -2.59 14.16
CA ALA A 87 8.21 -3.28 13.89
C ALA A 87 8.81 -2.88 12.54
N THR A 88 7.99 -2.72 11.50
CA THR A 88 8.45 -2.29 10.16
C THR A 88 8.86 -0.82 10.17
N THR A 89 8.12 0.06 10.85
CA THR A 89 8.48 1.48 11.01
C THR A 89 9.78 1.64 11.79
N ALA A 90 9.98 0.91 12.89
CA ALA A 90 11.23 0.94 13.64
C ALA A 90 12.43 0.57 12.75
N ARG A 91 12.32 -0.56 12.02
CA ARG A 91 13.36 -0.99 11.06
C ARG A 91 13.63 0.01 9.93
N ALA A 92 12.62 0.77 9.51
CA ALA A 92 12.78 1.80 8.49
C ALA A 92 13.47 3.06 9.04
N ILE A 93 13.22 3.42 10.31
CA ILE A 93 13.85 4.57 10.98
C ILE A 93 15.31 4.28 11.34
N ASP A 94 15.60 3.09 11.87
CA ASP A 94 16.96 2.69 12.29
C ASP A 94 17.98 2.60 11.12
N ALA A 95 17.46 2.72 9.91
CA ALA A 95 18.14 2.53 8.65
C ALA A 95 18.46 3.81 7.88
N ALA A 96 17.92 4.95 8.35
CA ALA A 96 18.05 6.27 7.75
C ALA A 96 19.18 7.06 8.43
#